data_AF-A0A2E1LKG5-F1
#
_entry.id   AF-A0A2E1LKG5-F1
#
_cell.length_a   1.000
_cell.length_b   1.000
_cell.length_c   1.000
_cell.angle_alpha   90.00
_cell.angle_beta   90.00
_cell.angle_gamma   90.00
#
_symmetry.space_group_name_H-M   'P 1'
#
loop_
_entity.id
_entity.type
_entity.pdbx_description
1 polymer ?
#
loop_
_entity_poly.entity_id
_entity_poly.type
_entity_poly.pdbx_seq_one_letter_code
_entity_poly.pdbx_strand_id
1 'polypeptide(L)' 'MAAKSIGVTEQTYYRWRKEYGGLQVNQAKRLKDIEKENARLRKAISDLMLDKQILEEVIKGKF' A
#
# COMPACT_ATOMS: atom_id res chain seq x y z
N MET A 1 27.37 16.88 10.61
CA MET A 1 27.46 15.85 9.54
C MET A 1 26.83 14.57 10.04
N ALA A 2 25.93 13.95 9.27
CA ALA A 2 25.11 12.81 9.69
C ALA A 2 25.92 11.56 10.13
N ALA A 3 27.15 11.40 9.63
CA ALA A 3 28.06 10.33 10.05
C ALA A 3 28.53 10.51 11.51
N LYS A 4 28.83 11.76 11.93
CA LYS A 4 29.26 12.11 13.30
C LYS A 4 28.14 11.91 14.33
N SER A 5 26.87 12.14 13.95
CA SER A 5 25.72 11.96 14.84
C SER A 5 25.38 10.51 15.12
N ILE A 6 25.78 9.58 14.25
CA ILE A 6 25.55 8.14 14.42
C ILE A 6 26.82 7.37 14.77
N GLY A 7 27.94 8.06 15.05
CA GLY A 7 29.20 7.46 15.49
C GLY A 7 29.93 6.64 14.43
N VAL A 8 29.71 6.89 13.13
CA VAL A 8 30.37 6.14 12.05
C VAL A 8 31.26 7.03 11.17
N THR A 9 32.18 6.41 10.44
CA THR A 9 32.99 7.11 9.43
C THR A 9 32.14 7.53 8.24
N GLU A 10 32.54 8.60 7.54
CA GLU A 10 31.80 9.07 6.36
C GLU A 10 31.70 8.00 5.27
N GLN A 11 32.76 7.22 5.05
CA GLN A 11 32.74 6.13 4.06
C GLN A 11 31.69 5.07 4.40
N THR A 12 31.57 4.71 5.68
CA THR A 12 30.55 3.76 6.16
C THR A 12 29.15 4.32 5.97
N TYR A 13 28.93 5.60 6.29
CA TYR A 13 27.65 6.27 6.08
C TYR A 13 27.24 6.29 4.60
N TYR A 14 28.15 6.64 3.69
CA TYR A 14 27.85 6.67 2.25
C TYR A 14 27.59 5.26 1.69
N ARG A 15 28.32 4.24 2.15
CA ARG A 15 28.07 2.84 1.77
C ARG A 15 26.66 2.40 2.17
N TRP A 16 26.28 2.62 3.42
CA TRP A 16 24.93 2.29 3.91
C TRP A 16 23.83 3.07 3.20
N ARG A 17 24.06 4.35 2.90
CA ARG A 17 23.11 5.15 2.13
C ARG A 17 22.90 4.60 0.72
N LYS A 18 23.97 4.16 0.07
CA LYS A 18 23.93 3.55 -1.27
C LYS A 18 23.20 2.20 -1.24
N GLU A 19 23.46 1.39 -0.22
CA GLU A 19 22.95 0.03 -0.12
C GLU A 19 21.50 -0.03 0.37
N TYR A 20 21.14 0.80 1.35
CA TYR A 20 19.84 0.73 2.03
C TYR A 20 18.93 1.93 1.79
N GLY A 21 19.46 3.07 1.32
CA GLY A 21 18.67 4.29 1.13
C GLY A 21 17.59 4.14 0.05
N GLY A 22 17.87 3.42 -1.03
CA GLY A 22 16.87 3.12 -2.07
C GLY A 22 15.88 2.02 -1.67
N LEU A 23 16.30 1.09 -0.79
CA LEU A 23 15.48 -0.04 -0.36
C LEU A 23 14.24 0.43 0.41
N GLN A 24 14.41 1.38 1.34
CA GLN A 24 13.29 1.92 2.12
C GLN A 24 12.28 2.68 1.26
N VAL A 25 12.75 3.44 0.26
CA VAL A 25 11.88 4.17 -0.68
C VAL A 25 11.07 3.18 -1.54
N ASN A 26 11.71 2.11 -2.01
CA ASN A 26 11.02 1.06 -2.78
C ASN A 26 9.98 0.31 -1.95
N GLN A 27 10.29 0.00 -0.70
CA GLN A 27 9.35 -0.62 0.23
C GLN A 27 8.15 0.29 0.50
N ALA A 28 8.37 1.58 0.76
CA ALA A 28 7.29 2.56 0.96
C ALA A 28 6.41 2.72 -0.29
N LYS A 29 7.01 2.73 -1.48
CA LYS A 29 6.26 2.77 -2.75
C LYS A 29 5.38 1.53 -2.91
N ARG A 30 5.94 0.33 -2.70
CA ARG A 30 5.18 -0.93 -2.78
C ARG A 30 4.02 -0.97 -1.78
N LEU A 31 4.24 -0.48 -0.56
CA LEU A 31 3.17 -0.40 0.46
C LEU A 31 2.02 0.47 -0.04
N LYS A 32 2.32 1.67 -0.54
CA LYS A 32 1.31 2.59 -1.09
C LYS A 32 0.54 2.00 -2.26
N ASP A 33 1.22 1.27 -3.14
CA ASP A 33 0.58 0.60 -4.28
C ASP A 33 -0.39 -0.50 -3.81
N ILE A 34 -0.01 -1.29 -2.81
CA ILE A 34 -0.86 -2.33 -2.20
C ILE A 34 -2.08 -1.70 -1.50
N GLU A 35 -1.87 -0.63 -0.72
CA GLU A 35 -2.96 0.09 -0.04
C GLU A 35 -3.98 0.63 -1.06
N LYS A 36 -3.50 1.19 -2.18
CA LYS A 36 -4.35 1.68 -3.26
C LYS A 36 -5.16 0.56 -3.91
N GLU A 37 -4.53 -0.57 -4.22
CA GLU A 37 -5.24 -1.70 -4.81
C GLU A 37 -6.25 -2.30 -3.83
N ASN A 38 -5.91 -2.38 -2.55
CA ASN A 38 -6.83 -2.85 -1.52
C ASN A 38 -8.08 -1.95 -1.42
N ALA A 39 -7.90 -0.63 -1.44
CA ALA A 39 -9.01 0.32 -1.47
C ALA A 39 -9.88 0.15 -2.71
N ARG A 40 -9.28 -0.05 -3.90
CA ARG A 40 -9.99 -0.30 -5.15
C ARG A 40 -10.82 -1.58 -5.09
N LEU A 41 -10.21 -2.67 -4.60
CA LEU A 41 -10.87 -3.96 -4.46
C LEU A 41 -12.02 -3.92 -3.45
N ARG A 42 -11.83 -3.27 -2.30
CA ARG A 42 -12.90 -3.09 -1.31
C ARG A 42 -14.09 -2.35 -1.89
N LYS A 43 -13.86 -1.26 -2.64
CA LYS A 43 -14.93 -0.54 -3.31
C LYS A 43 -15.68 -1.43 -4.30
N ALA A 44 -14.95 -2.12 -5.18
CA ALA A 44 -15.56 -3.02 -6.16
C ALA A 44 -16.39 -4.13 -5.51
N ILE A 45 -15.91 -4.70 -4.40
CA ILE A 45 -16.67 -5.71 -3.64
C ILE A 45 -17.95 -5.09 -3.06
N SER A 46 -17.88 -3.91 -2.45
CA SER A 46 -19.06 -3.25 -1.90
C SER A 46 -20.11 -2.96 -2.97
N ASP A 47 -19.69 -2.44 -4.14
CA ASP A 47 -20.58 -2.14 -5.25
C ASP A 47 -21.26 -3.43 -5.76
N LEU A 48 -20.50 -4.51 -5.95
CA LEU A 48 -21.03 -5.82 -6.37
C LEU A 48 -21.98 -6.43 -5.32
N MET A 49 -21.69 -6.26 -4.04
CA MET A 49 -22.55 -6.74 -2.97
C MET A 49 -23.89 -5.99 -2.94
N LEU A 50 -23.86 -4.68 -3.19
CA LEU A 50 -25.07 -3.87 -3.29
C LEU A 50 -25.92 -4.30 -4.49
N ASP A 51 -25.30 -4.47 -5.67
CA ASP A 51 -26.01 -4.94 -6.87
C ASP A 51 -26.65 -6.32 -6.63
N LYS A 52 -25.92 -7.22 -5.97
CA LYS A 52 -26.45 -8.53 -5.59
C LYS A 52 -27.68 -8.41 -4.68
N GLN A 53 -27.63 -7.56 -3.67
CA GLN A 53 -28.75 -7.34 -2.75
C GLN A 53 -29.99 -6.82 -3.50
N ILE A 54 -29.80 -5.82 -4.38
CA ILE A 54 -30.89 -5.27 -5.20
C ILE A 54 -31.52 -6.36 -6.07
N LEU A 55 -30.69 -7.18 -6.72
CA LEU A 55 -31.20 -8.28 -7.56
C LEU A 55 -31.99 -9.32 -6.74
N GLU A 56 -31.51 -9.68 -5.55
CA GLU A 56 -32.22 -10.59 -4.65
C GLU A 56 -33.56 -10.02 -4.17
N GLU A 57 -33.63 -8.72 -3.87
CA GLU A 57 -34.88 -8.05 -3.52
C GLU A 57 -35.88 -8.03 -4.68
N VAL A 58 -35.43 -7.73 -5.90
CA VAL A 58 -36.27 -7.75 -7.11
C VAL A 58 -36.84 -9.14 -7.38
N ILE A 59 -36.05 -10.19 -7.16
CA ILE A 59 -36.52 -11.59 -7.31
C ILE A 59 -37.57 -11.92 -6.25
N LYS A 60 -37.36 -11.50 -5.00
CA LYS A 60 -38.30 -11.78 -3.89
C LYS A 60 -39.60 -10.97 -4.00
N GLY A 61 -39.56 -9.74 -4.49
CA GLY A 61 -40.73 -8.86 -4.66
C GLY A 61 -41.60 -9.14 -5.88
N LYS A 62 -41.30 -10.18 -6.67
CA LYS A 62 -42.05 -10.55 -7.89
C LYS A 62 -43.12 -11.64 -7.70
N PHE A 63 -43.61 -11.84 -6.48
CA PHE A 63 -44.77 -12.70 -6.18
C PHE A 63 -45.79 -11.97 -5.32
#